data_AF-A0A2N0KQH4-F1
#
_entry.id   AF-A0A2N0KQH4-F1
#
_cell.length_a   1.000
_cell.length_b   1.000
_cell.length_c   1.000
_cell.angle_alpha   90.00
_cell.angle_beta   90.00
_cell.angle_gamma   90.00
#
_symmetry.space_group_name_H-M   'P 1'
#
loop_
_entity.id
_entity.type
_entity.pdbx_description
1 polymer ?
#
loop_
_entity_poly.entity_id
_entity_poly.type
_entity_poly.pdbx_seq_one_letter_code
_entity_poly.pdbx_strand_id
1 'polypeptide(L)' 'SLKPGGIILSFLPTIMQVSDLTQTLRTIGEFTLINTVELMERPWEVGGRSVRPSHRMVGHTGFITTARKCQSR' A
#
# COMPACT_ATOMS: atom_id res chain seq x y z
N SER A 1 1.13 -5.32 -22.15
CA SER A 1 -0.02 -4.80 -21.41
C SER A 1 -0.49 -5.84 -20.40
N LEU A 2 -1.12 -5.42 -19.29
CA LEU A 2 -1.69 -6.34 -18.31
C LEU A 2 -2.93 -7.02 -18.91
N LYS A 3 -3.05 -8.34 -18.78
CA LYS A 3 -4.24 -9.08 -19.23
C LYS A 3 -5.45 -8.74 -18.33
N PRO A 4 -6.70 -8.81 -18.83
CA PRO A 4 -7.88 -8.72 -17.99
C PRO A 4 -7.80 -9.69 -16.80
N GLY A 5 -8.16 -9.21 -15.62
CA GLY A 5 -8.01 -9.92 -14.35
C GLY A 5 -6.65 -9.77 -13.67
N GLY A 6 -5.61 -9.27 -14.38
CA GLY A 6 -4.29 -9.04 -13.80
C GLY A 6 -4.30 -7.99 -12.70
N ILE A 7 -3.35 -8.07 -11.77
CA ILE A 7 -3.24 -7.14 -10.64
C ILE A 7 -2.01 -6.25 -10.83
N ILE A 8 -2.19 -4.95 -10.69
CA ILE A 8 -1.08 -4.01 -10.46
C ILE A 8 -0.86 -3.89 -8.96
N LEU A 9 0.40 -3.93 -8.54
CA LEU A 9 0.85 -3.63 -7.20
C LEU A 9 1.88 -2.50 -7.28
N SER A 10 1.74 -1.51 -6.41
CA SER A 10 2.66 -0.40 -6.29
C SER A 10 3.08 -0.23 -4.83
N PHE A 11 4.35 0.08 -4.60
CA PHE A 11 4.88 0.51 -3.32
C PHE A 11 5.35 1.96 -3.45
N LEU A 12 4.75 2.88 -2.70
CA LEU A 12 5.02 4.31 -2.78
C LEU A 12 5.39 4.87 -1.41
N PRO A 13 6.41 5.75 -1.32
CA PRO A 13 6.87 6.30 -0.05
C PRO A 13 6.04 7.51 0.43
N THR A 14 5.06 8.02 -0.32
CA THR A 14 4.27 9.16 0.17
C THR A 14 2.79 9.00 -0.13
N ILE A 15 1.95 9.53 0.77
CA ILE A 15 0.50 9.52 0.58
C ILE A 15 0.06 10.38 -0.61
N MET A 16 0.85 11.42 -0.96
CA MET A 16 0.58 12.24 -2.13
C MET A 16 0.76 11.44 -3.44
N GLN A 17 1.82 10.64 -3.55
CA GLN A 17 2.00 9.76 -4.70
C GLN A 17 0.89 8.69 -4.80
N VAL A 18 0.42 8.18 -3.66
CA VAL A 18 -0.75 7.28 -3.61
C VAL A 18 -1.99 7.99 -4.13
N SER A 19 -2.25 9.22 -3.68
CA SER A 19 -3.38 10.02 -4.15
C SER A 19 -3.35 10.17 -5.66
N ASP A 20 -2.20 10.56 -6.22
CA ASP A 20 -2.01 10.70 -7.66
C ASP A 20 -2.27 9.37 -8.40
N LEU A 21 -1.66 8.27 -7.94
CA LEU A 21 -1.84 6.94 -8.54
C LEU A 21 -3.32 6.52 -8.53
N THR A 22 -4.00 6.64 -7.38
CA THR A 22 -5.40 6.22 -7.25
C THR A 22 -6.33 7.07 -8.12
N GLN A 23 -6.08 8.37 -8.24
CA GLN A 23 -6.80 9.26 -9.14
C GLN A 23 -6.58 8.86 -10.60
N THR A 24 -5.34 8.60 -11.01
CA THR A 24 -5.02 8.16 -12.37
C THR A 24 -5.69 6.83 -12.71
N LEU A 25 -5.65 5.84 -11.81
CA LEU A 25 -6.30 4.54 -12.02
C LEU A 25 -7.82 4.68 -12.20
N ARG A 26 -8.45 5.58 -11.44
CA ARG A 26 -9.88 5.90 -11.58
C ARG A 26 -10.18 6.58 -12.91
N THR A 27 -9.37 7.55 -13.32
CA THR A 27 -9.54 8.28 -14.60
C THR A 27 -9.37 7.36 -15.80
N ILE A 28 -8.42 6.41 -15.76
CA ILE A 28 -8.23 5.41 -16.82
C ILE A 28 -9.47 4.52 -16.97
N GLY A 29 -10.21 4.25 -15.88
CA GLY A 29 -11.47 3.49 -15.92
C GLY A 29 -11.32 1.98 -16.21
N GLU A 30 -10.13 1.51 -16.57
CA GLU A 30 -9.86 0.09 -16.86
C GLU A 30 -9.40 -0.71 -15.62
N PHE A 31 -9.41 -0.10 -14.43
CA PHE A 31 -9.03 -0.74 -13.17
C PHE A 31 -10.15 -0.65 -12.14
N THR A 32 -10.31 -1.71 -11.35
CA THR A 32 -11.26 -1.81 -10.24
C THR A 32 -10.57 -2.37 -9.00
N LEU A 33 -11.31 -2.50 -7.89
CA LEU A 33 -10.81 -3.03 -6.63
C LEU A 33 -9.51 -2.32 -6.19
N ILE A 34 -9.48 -0.99 -6.39
CA ILE A 34 -8.35 -0.15 -5.97
C ILE A 34 -8.36 -0.12 -4.44
N ASN A 35 -7.27 -0.60 -3.84
CA ASN A 35 -7.10 -0.68 -2.40
C ASN A 35 -5.70 -0.19 -2.03
N THR A 36 -5.60 0.58 -0.95
CA THR A 36 -4.32 1.03 -0.40
C THR A 36 -4.22 0.66 1.06
N VAL A 37 -3.06 0.14 1.47
CA VAL A 37 -2.69 -0.05 2.88
C VAL A 37 -1.39 0.68 3.17
N GLU A 38 -1.27 1.23 4.38
CA GLU A 38 -0.01 1.70 4.93
C GLU A 38 0.64 0.59 5.75
N LEU A 39 1.95 0.39 5.56
CA LEU A 39 2.72 -0.52 6.39
C LEU A 39 3.42 0.27 7.50
N MET A 40 3.20 -0.17 8.73
CA MET A 40 3.89 0.33 9.91
C MET A 40 4.67 -0.82 10.55
N GLU A 41 5.98 -0.64 10.71
CA GLU A 41 6.78 -1.54 11.53
C GLU A 41 6.68 -1.13 13.00
N ARG A 42 6.19 -2.05 13.82
CA ARG A 42 6.12 -1.88 15.28
C ARG A 42 7.11 -2.82 15.97
N PRO A 43 8.36 -2.40 16.17
CA PRO A 43 9.36 -3.25 16.79
C PRO A 43 9.06 -3.48 18.27
N TRP A 44 9.39 -4.69 18.75
CA TRP A 44 9.29 -5.10 20.14
C TRP A 44 10.68 -5.42 20.70
N GLU A 45 10.90 -4.98 21.93
CA GLU A 45 12.07 -5.36 22.73
C GLU A 45 11.69 -6.53 23.63
N VAL A 46 12.42 -7.64 23.50
CA VAL A 46 12.21 -8.87 24.27
C VAL A 46 13.49 -9.16 25.05
N GLY A 47 13.44 -9.05 26.38
CA GLY A 47 14.61 -9.30 27.24
C GLY A 47 14.23 -9.76 28.65
N GLY A 48 14.64 -10.98 29.02
CA GLY A 48 14.43 -11.52 30.37
C GLY A 48 12.95 -11.56 30.77
N ARG A 49 12.57 -10.78 31.80
CA ARG A 49 11.18 -10.62 32.30
C ARG A 49 10.42 -9.43 31.70
N SER A 50 11.03 -8.68 30.78
CA SER A 50 10.42 -7.50 30.17
C SER A 50 10.15 -7.75 28.69
N VAL A 51 8.90 -7.55 28.27
CA VAL A 51 8.44 -7.64 26.88
C VAL A 51 7.61 -6.41 26.61
N ARG A 52 8.08 -5.53 25.73
CA ARG A 52 7.40 -4.25 25.44
C ARG A 52 7.69 -3.75 24.03
N PRO A 53 6.83 -2.89 23.46
CA PRO A 53 7.16 -2.15 22.25
C PRO A 53 8.42 -1.30 22.42
N SER A 54 9.14 -1.06 21.33
CA SER A 54 10.24 -0.10 21.28
C SER A 54 9.77 1.30 21.69
N HIS A 55 10.63 2.05 22.37
CA HIS A 55 10.34 3.45 22.75
C HIS A 55 10.23 4.38 21.53
N ARG A 56 10.92 4.05 20.43
CA ARG A 56 10.90 4.83 19.19
C ARG A 56 10.51 3.92 18.04
N MET A 57 9.50 4.35 17.27
CA MET A 57 9.14 3.74 16.00
C MET A 57 9.43 4.71 14.86
N VAL A 58 9.71 4.16 13.68
CA VAL A 58 9.60 4.91 12.43
C VAL A 58 8.16 4.70 11.95
N GLY A 59 7.32 5.71 12.14
CA GLY A 59 5.89 5.61 11.86
C GLY A 59 5.51 5.63 10.38
N HIS A 60 6.46 5.36 9.49
CA HIS A 60 6.24 5.43 8.06
C HIS A 60 7.26 4.55 7.32
N THR A 61 6.79 3.47 6.71
CA THR A 61 7.61 2.58 5.87
C THR A 61 7.26 2.74 4.40
N GLY A 62 5.96 2.85 4.08
CA GLY A 62 5.45 3.07 2.73
C GLY A 62 4.03 2.54 2.56
N PHE A 63 3.44 2.84 1.42
CA PHE A 63 2.06 2.48 1.07
C PHE A 63 2.06 1.44 -0.04
N ILE A 64 1.27 0.39 0.13
CA ILE A 64 1.00 -0.58 -0.92
C ILE A 64 -0.37 -0.28 -1.52
N THR A 65 -0.40 -0.01 -2.82
CA THR A 65 -1.66 0.14 -3.58
C THR A 65 -1.79 -1.01 -4.57
N THR A 66 -2.93 -1.68 -4.55
CA THR A 66 -3.28 -2.73 -5.51
C THR A 66 -4.51 -2.34 -6.32
N ALA A 67 -4.58 -2.74 -7.58
CA ALA A 67 -5.80 -2.65 -8.38
C ALA A 67 -5.88 -3.81 -9.38
N ARG A 68 -7.09 -4.19 -9.78
CA ARG A 68 -7.33 -5.26 -10.76
C ARG A 68 -7.69 -4.66 -12.10
N LYS A 69 -6.99 -5.07 -13.16
CA LYS A 69 -7.33 -4.73 -14.55
C LYS A 69 -8.65 -5.41 -14.91
N CYS A 70 -9.62 -4.62 -15.34
CA CYS A 70 -10.86 -5.11 -15.92
C CYS A 70 -10.84 -4.96 -17.43
N GLN A 71 -11.84 -5.54 -18.08
CA GLN A 71 -12.18 -5.11 -19.43
C GLN A 71 -12.68 -3.67 -19.34
N SER A 72 -12.24 -2.84 -20.29
CA SER A 72 -12.78 -1.49 -20.46
C SER A 72 -14.31 -1.58 -20.57
N ARG A 73 -15.01 -0.68 -19.88
CA ARG A 73 -16.48 -0.56 -19.99
C ARG A 73 -16.86 0.02 -21.34
#